data_AF-A0A1N7KFQ0-F1
#
_entry.id   AF-A0A1N7KFQ0-F1
#
_cell.length_a   1.000
_cell.length_b   1.000
_cell.length_c   1.000
_cell.angle_alpha   90.00
_cell.angle_beta   90.00
_cell.angle_gamma   90.00
#
_symmetry.space_group_name_H-M   'P 1'
#
loop_
_entity.id
_entity.type
_entity.pdbx_description
1 polymer ?
#
loop_
_entity_poly.entity_id
_entity_poly.type
_entity_poly.pdbx_seq_one_letter_code
_entity_poly.pdbx_strand_id
1 'polypeptide(L)'
;MSALVLALLSRFYVVYLVVGAVAHLSRRIESIHLTYPAEPRFREAYTFQVGYLQGLYRALEWISSPIAMFSQGGGLGLALAVAADEKCLMIPENEVRLRQLLRRMRCIQRLVGAEKMTFAGLLPSHLAKHQIDTGTLVVSDPREATRCALLSAIDQVVEKDFEGVRPPILLFGGAGYIGCDLAKALQKKGDVLHIIDVKGPSEAQETLLPKLKGQAVIFVDVARRNAIKPVVPHLWPELVLLNETYPEPSGAVLAEIHARGVRVRHVAGVEGTMKPNLPGGYSGAVPCCAAHKITDETRAVLKNL
;
A
#
# COMPACT_ATOMS: atom_id res chain seq x y z
N MET A 1 23.01 -0.83 16.71
CA MET A 1 22.89 -2.29 16.49
C MET A 1 22.98 -2.54 14.99
N SER A 2 23.85 -3.43 14.53
CA SER A 2 23.95 -3.71 13.10
C SER A 2 22.68 -4.42 12.62
N ALA A 3 22.29 -4.13 11.39
CA ALA A 3 21.06 -4.63 10.81
C ALA A 3 21.04 -6.18 10.71
N LEU A 4 22.21 -6.78 10.53
CA LEU A 4 22.43 -8.23 10.61
C LEU A 4 22.12 -8.80 12.01
N VAL A 5 22.60 -8.14 13.07
CA VAL A 5 22.31 -8.56 14.44
C VAL A 5 20.81 -8.51 14.70
N LEU A 6 20.13 -7.46 14.22
CA LEU A 6 18.67 -7.37 14.32
C LEU A 6 17.97 -8.53 13.59
N ALA A 7 18.42 -8.90 12.38
CA ALA A 7 17.88 -10.03 11.63
C ALA A 7 18.06 -11.38 12.37
N LEU A 8 19.25 -11.60 12.93
CA LEU A 8 19.58 -12.82 13.68
C LEU A 8 18.79 -12.91 14.98
N LEU A 9 18.71 -11.81 15.75
CA LEU A 9 17.88 -11.76 16.96
C LEU A 9 16.39 -11.94 16.61
N SER A 10 15.96 -11.38 15.49
CA SER A 10 14.60 -11.57 14.98
C SER A 10 14.37 -13.05 14.70
N ARG A 11 15.28 -13.76 14.01
CA ARG A 11 15.17 -15.20 13.70
C ARG A 11 14.78 -16.02 14.93
N PHE A 12 15.42 -15.75 16.08
CA PHE A 12 15.18 -16.44 17.35
C PHE A 12 14.12 -15.77 18.26
N TYR A 13 13.34 -14.84 17.73
CA TYR A 13 12.25 -14.12 18.41
C TYR A 13 12.65 -13.19 19.57
N VAL A 14 13.95 -13.02 19.84
CA VAL A 14 14.45 -12.22 20.99
C VAL A 14 13.94 -10.78 20.91
N VAL A 15 13.97 -10.17 19.73
CA VAL A 15 13.51 -8.79 19.53
C VAL A 15 12.02 -8.65 19.88
N TYR A 16 11.21 -9.62 19.48
CA TYR A 16 9.77 -9.58 19.66
C TYR A 16 9.36 -9.83 21.11
N LEU A 17 10.12 -10.65 21.84
CA LEU A 17 9.96 -10.80 23.29
C LEU A 17 10.21 -9.48 24.02
N VAL A 18 11.29 -8.78 23.67
CA VAL A 18 11.60 -7.47 24.26
C VAL A 18 10.54 -6.44 23.91
N VAL A 19 10.14 -6.36 22.64
CA VAL A 19 9.07 -5.44 22.19
C VAL A 19 7.75 -5.75 22.91
N GLY A 20 7.38 -7.02 23.05
CA GLY A 20 6.18 -7.42 23.78
C GLY A 20 6.22 -7.08 25.27
N ALA A 21 7.35 -7.32 25.93
CA ALA A 21 7.54 -6.94 27.33
C ALA A 21 7.42 -5.43 27.53
N VAL A 22 8.03 -4.63 26.66
CA VAL A 22 7.93 -3.16 26.70
C VAL A 22 6.49 -2.69 26.39
N ALA A 23 5.82 -3.30 25.42
CA ALA A 23 4.44 -2.98 25.07
C ALA A 23 3.47 -3.27 26.21
N HIS A 24 3.68 -4.36 26.97
CA HIS A 24 2.87 -4.65 28.17
C HIS A 24 3.04 -3.61 29.29
N LEU A 25 4.19 -2.92 29.35
CA LEU A 25 4.46 -1.92 30.39
C LEU A 25 4.07 -0.49 29.99
N SER A 26 3.88 -0.20 28.70
CA SER A 26 3.71 1.17 28.19
C SER A 26 2.36 1.37 27.52
N ARG A 27 2.17 0.73 26.36
CA ARG A 27 0.98 0.77 25.54
C ARG A 27 0.89 -0.51 24.74
N ARG A 28 -0.30 -1.10 24.68
CA ARG A 28 -0.55 -2.31 23.91
C ARG A 28 -0.33 -2.05 22.41
N ILE A 29 0.44 -2.93 21.76
CA ILE A 29 0.53 -2.97 20.31
C ILE A 29 -0.81 -3.50 19.79
N GLU A 30 -1.49 -2.73 18.95
CA GLU A 30 -2.79 -3.11 18.38
C GLU A 30 -2.61 -4.02 17.17
N SER A 31 -1.63 -3.72 16.31
CA SER A 31 -1.40 -4.50 15.10
C SER A 31 0.06 -4.72 14.77
N ILE A 32 0.32 -5.78 14.01
CA ILE A 32 1.54 -5.90 13.23
C ILE A 32 1.24 -5.82 11.74
N HIS A 33 2.14 -5.21 10.99
CA HIS A 33 2.00 -5.00 9.55
C HIS A 33 3.20 -5.64 8.84
N LEU A 34 2.97 -6.47 7.82
CA LEU A 34 4.04 -7.02 6.99
C LEU A 34 4.12 -6.29 5.64
N THR A 35 5.27 -5.70 5.37
CA THR A 35 5.64 -5.16 4.07
C THR A 35 6.68 -6.03 3.36
N TYR A 36 6.78 -5.87 2.05
CA TYR A 36 7.75 -6.56 1.21
C TYR A 36 8.10 -5.68 0.00
N PRO A 37 9.30 -5.80 -0.59
CA PRO A 37 9.66 -4.98 -1.73
C PRO A 37 8.89 -5.42 -2.97
N ALA A 38 8.03 -4.56 -3.50
CA ALA A 38 7.47 -4.78 -4.83
C ALA A 38 8.53 -4.63 -5.94
N GLU A 39 9.46 -3.68 -5.77
CA GLU A 39 10.54 -3.40 -6.71
C GLU A 39 11.91 -3.43 -6.03
N PRO A 40 13.00 -3.67 -6.79
CA PRO A 40 14.35 -3.68 -6.24
C PRO A 40 14.71 -2.42 -5.44
N ARG A 41 14.23 -1.24 -5.84
CA ARG A 41 14.49 0.02 -5.12
C ARG A 41 13.95 0.05 -3.68
N PHE A 42 12.87 -0.68 -3.39
CA PHE A 42 12.31 -0.79 -2.03
C PHE A 42 13.09 -1.76 -1.15
N ARG A 43 13.88 -2.65 -1.77
CA ARG A 43 14.65 -3.67 -1.05
C ARG A 43 15.63 -3.04 -0.07
N GLU A 44 16.24 -1.91 -0.42
CA GLU A 44 17.20 -1.21 0.45
C GLU A 44 16.59 -0.67 1.73
N ALA A 45 15.35 -0.19 1.65
CA ALA A 45 14.66 0.39 2.79
C ALA A 45 13.98 -0.66 3.67
N TYR A 46 13.61 -1.80 3.09
CA TYR A 46 12.92 -2.89 3.79
C TYR A 46 13.84 -3.99 4.27
N THR A 47 15.03 -4.06 3.69
CA THR A 47 15.97 -5.15 3.92
C THR A 47 17.34 -4.58 4.12
N PHE A 48 18.16 -5.35 4.80
CA PHE A 48 19.55 -5.02 5.02
C PHE A 48 20.22 -4.89 3.64
N GLN A 49 21.08 -3.90 3.41
CA GLN A 49 22.03 -3.96 2.30
C GLN A 49 23.44 -3.92 2.90
N VAL A 50 24.15 -5.02 2.71
CA VAL A 50 25.53 -5.22 3.12
C VAL A 50 26.11 -6.01 1.96
N GLY A 51 26.66 -5.29 0.98
CA GLY A 51 26.97 -5.79 -0.36
C GLY A 51 27.83 -7.06 -0.42
N TYR A 52 28.58 -7.37 0.65
CA TYR A 52 29.41 -8.56 0.75
C TYR A 52 28.70 -9.82 1.31
N LEU A 53 27.42 -9.73 1.71
CA LEU A 53 26.66 -10.84 2.32
C LEU A 53 25.54 -11.39 1.43
N GLN A 54 25.69 -11.36 0.10
CA GLN A 54 24.67 -11.82 -0.86
C GLN A 54 24.17 -13.26 -0.59
N GLY A 55 25.05 -14.17 -0.13
CA GLY A 55 24.66 -15.52 0.28
C GLY A 55 23.80 -15.56 1.55
N LEU A 56 24.07 -14.66 2.50
CA LEU A 56 23.30 -14.54 3.73
C LEU A 56 21.90 -13.97 3.47
N TYR A 57 21.76 -13.09 2.47
CA TYR A 57 20.44 -12.58 2.05
C TYR A 57 19.47 -13.68 1.67
N ARG A 58 19.92 -14.70 0.92
CA ARG A 58 19.07 -15.85 0.57
C ARG A 58 18.62 -16.61 1.82
N ALA A 59 19.48 -16.72 2.83
CA ALA A 59 19.16 -17.39 4.09
C ALA A 59 18.19 -16.57 4.98
N LEU A 60 18.17 -15.24 4.81
CA LEU A 60 17.31 -14.32 5.56
C LEU A 60 16.08 -13.86 4.76
N GLU A 61 15.92 -14.30 3.52
CA GLU A 61 14.91 -13.82 2.57
C GLU A 61 13.48 -13.84 3.14
N TRP A 62 13.16 -14.92 3.85
CA TRP A 62 11.84 -15.20 4.44
C TRP A 62 11.75 -14.84 5.92
N ILE A 63 12.76 -14.16 6.48
CA ILE A 63 12.77 -13.78 7.89
C ILE A 63 12.16 -12.39 8.03
N SER A 64 10.98 -12.35 8.63
CA SER A 64 10.39 -11.09 9.07
C SER A 64 11.26 -10.44 10.15
N SER A 65 11.59 -9.17 9.93
CA SER A 65 12.37 -8.31 10.82
C SER A 65 11.64 -6.99 11.05
N PRO A 66 11.71 -6.38 12.24
CA PRO A 66 11.06 -5.10 12.49
C PRO A 66 11.79 -3.99 11.76
N ILE A 67 11.02 -3.13 11.09
CA ILE A 67 11.55 -2.00 10.33
C ILE A 67 11.05 -0.66 10.86
N ALA A 68 9.87 -0.61 11.50
CA ALA A 68 9.34 0.62 12.07
C ALA A 68 8.29 0.35 13.16
N MET A 69 8.11 1.32 14.03
CA MET A 69 6.92 1.46 14.87
C MET A 69 6.02 2.53 14.27
N PHE A 70 4.71 2.37 14.35
CA PHE A 70 3.75 3.38 13.89
C PHE A 70 2.64 3.65 14.90
N SER A 71 2.04 4.83 14.77
CA SER A 71 0.93 5.29 15.61
C SER A 71 -0.13 5.96 14.73
N GLN A 72 -1.38 5.52 14.85
CA GLN A 72 -2.53 6.07 14.13
C GLN A 72 -3.81 5.87 14.95
N GLY A 73 -4.68 6.87 15.02
CA GLY A 73 -5.97 6.74 15.74
C GLY A 73 -5.84 6.38 17.24
N GLY A 74 -4.71 6.73 17.86
CA GLY A 74 -4.37 6.35 19.23
C GLY A 74 -3.83 4.93 19.42
N GLY A 75 -3.85 4.09 18.37
CA GLY A 75 -3.27 2.75 18.36
C GLY A 75 -1.77 2.77 18.02
N LEU A 76 -1.03 1.77 18.52
CA LEU A 76 0.38 1.52 18.17
C LEU A 76 0.49 0.26 17.32
N GLY A 77 1.39 0.27 16.35
CA GLY A 77 1.64 -0.87 15.48
C GLY A 77 3.12 -1.10 15.23
N LEU A 78 3.45 -2.35 14.89
CA LEU A 78 4.80 -2.77 14.53
C LEU A 78 4.85 -3.15 13.06
N ALA A 79 5.63 -2.42 12.27
CA ALA A 79 5.91 -2.75 10.88
C ALA A 79 7.10 -3.71 10.79
N LEU A 80 6.88 -4.80 10.07
CA LEU A 80 7.83 -5.85 9.79
C LEU A 80 8.06 -5.91 8.28
N ALA A 81 9.26 -6.29 7.87
CA ALA A 81 9.57 -6.52 6.47
C ALA A 81 10.22 -7.89 6.24
N VAL A 82 10.03 -8.41 5.03
CA VAL A 82 10.77 -9.55 4.48
C VAL A 82 11.51 -9.12 3.21
N ALA A 83 12.57 -9.84 2.86
CA ALA A 83 13.33 -9.56 1.65
C ALA A 83 12.81 -10.28 0.40
N ALA A 84 11.99 -11.32 0.59
CA ALA A 84 11.19 -11.92 -0.48
C ALA A 84 10.37 -10.82 -1.17
N ASP A 85 10.59 -10.65 -2.48
CA ASP A 85 9.83 -9.67 -3.26
C ASP A 85 8.45 -10.20 -3.65
N GLU A 86 7.66 -9.34 -4.30
CA GLU A 86 6.33 -9.71 -4.77
C GLU A 86 6.34 -10.98 -5.62
N LYS A 87 7.32 -11.16 -6.53
CA LYS A 87 7.35 -12.35 -7.38
C LYS A 87 7.58 -13.60 -6.54
N CYS A 88 8.53 -13.53 -5.59
CA CYS A 88 8.81 -14.63 -4.68
C CYS A 88 7.58 -15.03 -3.85
N LEU A 89 6.78 -14.07 -3.39
CA LEU A 89 5.61 -14.32 -2.56
C LEU A 89 4.42 -14.92 -3.33
N MET A 90 4.34 -14.68 -4.64
CA MET A 90 3.15 -15.04 -5.43
C MET A 90 3.31 -16.33 -6.26
N ILE A 91 4.53 -16.88 -6.36
CA ILE A 91 4.75 -18.11 -7.12
C ILE A 91 4.36 -19.37 -6.31
N PRO A 92 3.64 -20.33 -6.91
CA PRO A 92 3.18 -21.55 -6.22
C PRO A 92 4.30 -22.36 -5.56
N GLU A 93 5.49 -22.39 -6.15
CA GLU A 93 6.64 -23.16 -5.66
C GLU A 93 7.11 -22.70 -4.27
N ASN A 94 6.80 -21.46 -3.89
CA ASN A 94 7.16 -20.90 -2.59
C ASN A 94 6.04 -21.01 -1.54
N GLU A 95 4.92 -21.67 -1.84
CA GLU A 95 3.77 -21.74 -0.92
C GLU A 95 4.16 -22.25 0.47
N VAL A 96 5.04 -23.26 0.55
CA VAL A 96 5.54 -23.80 1.83
C VAL A 96 6.27 -22.73 2.64
N ARG A 97 7.12 -21.93 1.99
CA ARG A 97 7.86 -20.84 2.64
C ARG A 97 6.94 -19.70 3.07
N LEU A 98 5.94 -19.37 2.24
CA LEU A 98 4.91 -18.40 2.58
C LEU A 98 4.13 -18.86 3.82
N ARG A 99 3.70 -20.12 3.88
CA ARG A 99 3.03 -20.69 5.07
C ARG A 99 3.93 -20.63 6.32
N GLN A 100 5.23 -20.89 6.19
CA GLN A 100 6.19 -20.75 7.28
C GLN A 100 6.32 -19.30 7.77
N LEU A 101 6.39 -18.33 6.84
CA LEU A 101 6.39 -16.91 7.15
C LEU A 101 5.11 -16.50 7.89
N LEU A 102 3.94 -16.94 7.44
CA LEU A 102 2.65 -16.64 8.11
C LEU A 102 2.58 -17.24 9.52
N ARG A 103 3.06 -18.47 9.71
CA ARG A 103 3.15 -19.10 11.05
C ARG A 103 4.08 -18.30 11.97
N ARG A 104 5.23 -17.86 11.44
CA ARG A 104 6.17 -17.02 12.17
C ARG A 104 5.54 -15.67 12.54
N MET A 105 4.83 -15.03 11.61
CA MET A 105 4.10 -13.79 11.86
C MET A 105 3.07 -13.95 12.99
N ARG A 106 2.37 -15.10 13.08
CA ARG A 106 1.48 -15.41 14.21
C ARG A 106 2.23 -15.48 15.53
N CYS A 107 3.37 -16.17 15.56
CA CYS A 107 4.19 -16.23 16.76
C CYS A 107 4.59 -14.82 17.20
N ILE A 108 5.04 -13.98 16.25
CA ILE A 108 5.39 -12.59 16.53
C ILE A 108 4.18 -11.83 17.08
N GLN A 109 3.02 -11.92 16.43
CA GLN A 109 1.78 -11.28 16.87
C GLN A 109 1.45 -11.61 18.34
N ARG A 110 1.51 -12.90 18.70
CA ARG A 110 1.27 -13.36 20.08
C ARG A 110 2.31 -12.83 21.06
N LEU A 111 3.59 -12.88 20.68
CA LEU A 111 4.69 -12.41 21.53
C LEU A 111 4.59 -10.91 21.83
N VAL A 112 4.15 -10.11 20.85
CA VAL A 112 4.00 -8.66 21.02
C VAL A 112 2.61 -8.25 21.54
N GLY A 113 1.70 -9.20 21.75
CA GLY A 113 0.35 -8.95 22.24
C GLY A 113 -0.58 -8.24 21.26
N ALA A 114 -0.27 -8.30 19.95
CA ALA A 114 -1.04 -7.63 18.90
C ALA A 114 -2.37 -8.33 18.59
N GLU A 115 -3.43 -7.54 18.40
CA GLU A 115 -4.78 -8.04 18.11
C GLU A 115 -4.96 -8.40 16.64
N LYS A 116 -4.34 -7.61 15.76
CA LYS A 116 -4.55 -7.69 14.31
C LYS A 116 -3.24 -7.90 13.56
N MET A 117 -3.36 -8.49 12.37
CA MET A 117 -2.28 -8.58 11.40
C MET A 117 -2.75 -8.01 10.07
N THR A 118 -1.89 -7.22 9.45
CA THR A 118 -2.14 -6.64 8.13
C THR A 118 -0.98 -6.91 7.18
N PHE A 119 -1.24 -6.86 5.89
CA PHE A 119 -0.25 -7.12 4.84
C PHE A 119 -0.31 -6.05 3.77
N ALA A 120 0.85 -5.66 3.25
CA ALA A 120 0.97 -4.73 2.13
C ALA A 120 0.55 -5.39 0.80
N GLY A 121 0.20 -4.53 -0.17
CA GLY A 121 0.09 -4.89 -1.59
C GLY A 121 -0.92 -5.99 -1.90
N LEU A 122 -0.50 -6.91 -2.78
CA LEU A 122 -1.36 -7.98 -3.31
C LEU A 122 -1.53 -9.16 -2.35
N LEU A 123 -0.73 -9.24 -1.29
CA LEU A 123 -0.70 -10.41 -0.42
C LEU A 123 -2.04 -10.74 0.22
N PRO A 124 -2.84 -9.79 0.77
CA PRO A 124 -4.18 -10.09 1.27
C PRO A 124 -5.06 -10.82 0.25
N SER A 125 -5.09 -10.32 -1.00
CA SER A 125 -5.89 -10.90 -2.08
C SER A 125 -5.38 -12.28 -2.51
N HIS A 126 -4.07 -12.48 -2.49
CA HIS A 126 -3.45 -13.76 -2.82
C HIS A 126 -3.77 -14.82 -1.75
N LEU A 127 -3.63 -14.49 -0.47
CA LEU A 127 -3.98 -15.38 0.65
C LEU A 127 -5.45 -15.80 0.60
N ALA A 128 -6.35 -14.84 0.36
CA ALA A 128 -7.79 -15.10 0.25
C ALA A 128 -8.10 -16.02 -0.95
N LYS A 129 -7.54 -15.74 -2.12
CA LYS A 129 -7.78 -16.51 -3.36
C LYS A 129 -7.32 -17.96 -3.23
N HIS A 130 -6.16 -18.19 -2.62
CA HIS A 130 -5.56 -19.51 -2.51
C HIS A 130 -5.98 -20.27 -1.25
N GLN A 131 -6.92 -19.73 -0.45
CA GLN A 131 -7.39 -20.31 0.80
C GLN A 131 -6.22 -20.76 1.70
N ILE A 132 -5.13 -19.98 1.68
CA ILE A 132 -3.95 -20.30 2.47
C ILE A 132 -4.36 -20.09 3.91
N ASP A 133 -4.62 -21.20 4.61
CA ASP A 133 -5.09 -21.21 5.99
C ASP A 133 -4.29 -20.24 6.86
N THR A 134 -4.90 -19.08 7.11
CA THR A 134 -4.41 -18.08 8.03
C THR A 134 -4.76 -18.47 9.48
N GLY A 135 -5.42 -19.61 9.71
CA GLY A 135 -5.84 -20.10 11.02
C GLY A 135 -6.78 -19.11 11.68
N THR A 136 -6.61 -18.90 12.98
CA THR A 136 -7.34 -17.89 13.77
C THR A 136 -6.86 -16.45 13.54
N LEU A 137 -6.15 -16.16 12.43
CA LEU A 137 -5.65 -14.82 12.16
C LEU A 137 -6.80 -13.90 11.77
N VAL A 138 -6.99 -12.83 12.55
CA VAL A 138 -7.78 -11.68 12.12
C VAL A 138 -6.91 -10.88 11.14
N VAL A 139 -6.99 -11.26 9.87
CA VAL A 139 -6.45 -10.44 8.77
C VAL A 139 -7.44 -9.32 8.53
N SER A 140 -7.04 -8.09 8.83
CA SER A 140 -7.92 -6.94 8.59
C SER A 140 -8.04 -6.69 7.09
N ASP A 141 -9.27 -6.50 6.62
CA ASP A 141 -9.56 -6.14 5.24
C ASP A 141 -9.15 -4.69 4.98
N PRO A 142 -8.16 -4.42 4.09
CA PRO A 142 -7.68 -3.06 3.87
C PRO A 142 -8.68 -2.18 3.11
N ARG A 143 -9.75 -2.74 2.53
CA ARG A 143 -10.71 -2.00 1.68
C ARG A 143 -11.27 -0.78 2.35
N GLU A 144 -11.76 -0.91 3.58
CA GLU A 144 -12.40 0.18 4.29
C GLU A 144 -11.43 1.34 4.50
N ALA A 145 -10.21 1.04 4.98
CA ALA A 145 -9.18 2.04 5.20
C ALA A 145 -8.74 2.73 3.91
N THR A 146 -8.45 1.95 2.87
CA THR A 146 -8.05 2.48 1.56
C THR A 146 -9.18 3.29 0.92
N ARG A 147 -10.43 2.83 0.99
CA ARG A 147 -11.58 3.58 0.47
C ARG A 147 -11.75 4.90 1.21
N CYS A 148 -11.72 4.93 2.54
CA CYS A 148 -11.85 6.17 3.29
C CYS A 148 -10.70 7.15 3.00
N ALA A 149 -9.46 6.65 2.90
CA ALA A 149 -8.32 7.45 2.47
C ALA A 149 -8.52 8.01 1.05
N LEU A 150 -8.99 7.20 0.09
CA LEU A 150 -9.22 7.65 -1.28
C LEU A 150 -10.35 8.68 -1.36
N LEU A 151 -11.44 8.51 -0.62
CA LEU A 151 -12.50 9.51 -0.56
C LEU A 151 -11.99 10.83 0.03
N SER A 152 -11.24 10.77 1.13
CA SER A 152 -10.59 11.95 1.73
C SER A 152 -9.61 12.61 0.75
N ALA A 153 -8.84 11.81 0.01
CA ALA A 153 -7.90 12.30 -0.99
C ALA A 153 -8.59 12.98 -2.16
N ILE A 154 -9.70 12.42 -2.66
CA ILE A 154 -10.52 13.03 -3.70
C ILE A 154 -11.03 14.38 -3.22
N ASP A 155 -11.60 14.45 -2.01
CA ASP A 155 -12.11 15.70 -1.44
C ASP A 155 -10.97 16.74 -1.29
N GLN A 156 -9.77 16.32 -0.85
CA GLN A 156 -8.59 17.20 -0.81
C GLN A 156 -8.13 17.69 -2.20
N VAL A 157 -8.22 16.85 -3.23
CA VAL A 157 -7.89 17.23 -4.61
C VAL A 157 -8.92 18.21 -5.16
N VAL A 158 -10.21 18.02 -4.88
CA VAL A 158 -11.27 18.98 -5.27
C VAL A 158 -10.97 20.37 -4.70
N GLU A 159 -10.66 20.45 -3.40
CA GLU A 159 -10.34 21.73 -2.75
C GLU A 159 -9.06 22.38 -3.30
N LYS A 160 -7.98 21.59 -3.45
CA LYS A 160 -6.64 22.13 -3.77
C LYS A 160 -6.39 22.35 -5.25
N ASP A 161 -6.96 21.50 -6.11
CA ASP A 161 -6.63 21.44 -7.53
C ASP A 161 -7.77 21.92 -8.44
N PHE A 162 -9.00 22.03 -7.92
CA PHE A 162 -10.20 22.42 -8.63
C PHE A 162 -11.04 23.48 -7.90
N GLU A 163 -10.47 24.16 -6.89
CA GLU A 163 -11.10 25.30 -6.19
C GLU A 163 -12.49 24.99 -5.62
N GLY A 164 -12.69 23.76 -5.12
CA GLY A 164 -13.95 23.31 -4.55
C GLY A 164 -15.00 22.85 -5.59
N VAL A 165 -14.74 23.04 -6.89
CA VAL A 165 -15.61 22.54 -7.95
C VAL A 165 -15.31 21.07 -8.18
N ARG A 166 -16.29 20.18 -7.95
CA ARG A 166 -16.12 18.73 -8.07
C ARG A 166 -16.23 18.27 -9.54
N PRO A 167 -15.12 17.90 -10.21
CA PRO A 167 -15.17 17.44 -11.59
C PRO A 167 -15.63 15.97 -11.68
N PRO A 168 -15.94 15.46 -12.88
CA PRO A 168 -16.11 14.03 -13.11
C PRO A 168 -14.90 13.23 -12.62
N ILE A 169 -15.17 12.04 -12.11
CA ILE A 169 -14.15 11.10 -11.63
C ILE A 169 -14.00 10.00 -12.67
N LEU A 170 -12.76 9.80 -13.11
CA LEU A 170 -12.35 8.68 -13.92
C LEU A 170 -11.64 7.66 -13.03
N LEU A 171 -12.19 6.46 -12.88
CA LEU A 171 -11.63 5.42 -12.01
C LEU A 171 -10.96 4.33 -12.83
N PHE A 172 -9.65 4.20 -12.70
CA PHE A 172 -8.86 3.14 -13.33
C PHE A 172 -8.66 1.95 -12.39
N GLY A 173 -8.98 0.75 -12.88
CA GLY A 173 -8.97 -0.48 -12.07
C GLY A 173 -10.27 -0.72 -11.30
N GLY A 174 -11.40 -0.21 -11.80
CA GLY A 174 -12.71 -0.30 -11.13
C GLY A 174 -13.27 -1.71 -10.94
N ALA A 175 -12.85 -2.71 -11.71
CA ALA A 175 -13.20 -4.11 -11.44
C ALA A 175 -12.27 -4.80 -10.42
N GLY A 176 -11.26 -4.08 -9.93
CA GLY A 176 -10.33 -4.54 -8.90
C GLY A 176 -10.94 -4.57 -7.49
N TYR A 177 -10.19 -5.16 -6.56
CA TYR A 177 -10.62 -5.35 -5.16
C TYR A 177 -10.92 -4.04 -4.45
N ILE A 178 -10.04 -3.04 -4.58
CA ILE A 178 -10.25 -1.68 -4.05
C ILE A 178 -11.22 -0.89 -4.95
N GLY A 179 -11.02 -0.93 -6.27
CA GLY A 179 -11.79 -0.16 -7.23
C GLY A 179 -13.30 -0.42 -7.17
N CYS A 180 -13.73 -1.68 -6.99
CA CYS A 180 -15.15 -2.00 -6.91
C CYS A 180 -15.82 -1.40 -5.67
N ASP A 181 -15.13 -1.42 -4.52
CA ASP A 181 -15.61 -0.83 -3.27
C ASP A 181 -15.68 0.70 -3.37
N LEU A 182 -14.64 1.32 -3.93
CA LEU A 182 -14.60 2.75 -4.17
C LEU A 182 -15.69 3.21 -5.16
N ALA A 183 -15.88 2.50 -6.26
CA ALA A 183 -16.90 2.82 -7.27
C ALA A 183 -18.30 2.88 -6.64
N LYS A 184 -18.66 1.87 -5.82
CA LYS A 184 -19.94 1.85 -5.10
C LYS A 184 -20.09 3.05 -4.17
N ALA A 185 -19.04 3.43 -3.47
CA ALA A 185 -19.07 4.56 -2.56
C ALA A 185 -19.20 5.91 -3.28
N LEU A 186 -18.51 6.09 -4.41
CA LEU A 186 -18.62 7.28 -5.26
C LEU A 186 -20.01 7.39 -5.88
N GLN A 187 -20.55 6.30 -6.43
CA GLN A 187 -21.92 6.28 -6.96
C GLN A 187 -22.95 6.61 -5.87
N LYS A 188 -22.79 6.08 -4.65
CA LYS A 188 -23.66 6.41 -3.52
C LYS A 188 -23.59 7.89 -3.12
N LYS A 189 -22.43 8.54 -3.28
CA LYS A 189 -22.26 10.00 -3.07
C LYS A 189 -22.88 10.84 -4.21
N GLY A 190 -23.33 10.23 -5.31
CA GLY A 190 -23.87 10.93 -6.48
C GLY A 190 -22.81 11.49 -7.43
N ASP A 191 -21.59 10.96 -7.39
CA ASP A 191 -20.51 11.38 -8.28
C ASP A 191 -20.75 11.01 -9.74
N VAL A 192 -20.36 11.90 -10.65
CA VAL A 192 -20.25 11.58 -12.09
C VAL A 192 -19.02 10.69 -12.27
N LEU A 193 -19.25 9.37 -12.29
CA LEU A 193 -18.21 8.35 -12.31
C LEU A 193 -18.12 7.66 -13.67
N HIS A 194 -16.91 7.64 -14.23
CA HIS A 194 -16.55 6.84 -15.38
C HIS A 194 -15.52 5.77 -14.96
N ILE A 195 -15.72 4.51 -15.38
CA ILE A 195 -14.85 3.41 -14.99
C ILE A 195 -14.05 2.91 -16.20
N ILE A 196 -12.74 2.74 -16.02
CA ILE A 196 -11.82 2.12 -16.98
C ILE A 196 -11.16 0.91 -16.31
N ASP A 197 -11.08 -0.22 -17.02
CA ASP A 197 -10.37 -1.40 -16.55
C ASP A 197 -9.21 -1.82 -17.47
N VAL A 198 -8.23 -2.51 -16.90
CA VAL A 198 -7.00 -2.97 -17.56
C VAL A 198 -7.27 -4.01 -18.64
N LYS A 199 -8.41 -4.72 -18.58
CA LYS A 199 -8.83 -5.68 -19.61
C LYS A 199 -9.68 -5.09 -20.74
N GLY A 200 -10.26 -3.90 -20.55
CA GLY A 200 -11.00 -3.16 -21.58
C GLY A 200 -10.40 -1.81 -21.98
N PRO A 201 -9.06 -1.61 -21.97
CA PRO A 201 -8.48 -0.29 -22.22
C PRO A 201 -8.73 0.15 -23.65
N SER A 202 -8.86 -0.76 -24.63
CA SER A 202 -9.11 -0.37 -26.03
C SER A 202 -10.44 0.39 -26.19
N GLU A 203 -11.55 -0.15 -25.70
CA GLU A 203 -12.85 0.53 -25.81
C GLU A 203 -12.87 1.85 -25.02
N ALA A 204 -12.28 1.88 -23.82
CA ALA A 204 -12.19 3.09 -23.01
C ALA A 204 -11.25 4.15 -23.63
N GLN A 205 -10.12 3.74 -24.21
CA GLN A 205 -9.16 4.61 -24.88
C GLN A 205 -9.70 5.17 -26.20
N GLU A 206 -10.50 4.38 -26.91
CA GLU A 206 -11.06 4.76 -28.21
C GLU A 206 -12.35 5.59 -28.08
N THR A 207 -13.12 5.42 -27.00
CA THR A 207 -14.44 6.06 -26.88
C THR A 207 -14.56 7.04 -25.71
N LEU A 208 -14.11 6.68 -24.50
CA LEU A 208 -14.36 7.45 -23.29
C LEU A 208 -13.30 8.55 -23.11
N LEU A 209 -12.01 8.22 -23.18
CA LEU A 209 -10.94 9.20 -23.03
C LEU A 209 -11.03 10.34 -24.06
N PRO A 210 -11.33 10.09 -25.34
CA PRO A 210 -11.47 11.17 -26.32
C PRO A 210 -12.65 12.10 -26.01
N LYS A 211 -13.74 11.59 -25.43
CA LYS A 211 -14.91 12.40 -25.04
C LYS A 211 -14.63 13.32 -23.85
N LEU A 212 -13.76 12.89 -22.93
CA LEU A 212 -13.37 13.65 -21.74
C LEU A 212 -12.15 14.55 -21.96
N LYS A 213 -11.45 14.40 -23.09
CA LYS A 213 -10.20 15.12 -23.36
C LYS A 213 -10.40 16.63 -23.30
N GLY A 214 -9.52 17.30 -22.55
CA GLY A 214 -9.57 18.76 -22.34
C GLY A 214 -10.56 19.20 -21.25
N GLN A 215 -11.27 18.27 -20.61
CA GLN A 215 -12.13 18.56 -19.47
C GLN A 215 -11.35 18.39 -18.16
N ALA A 216 -11.70 19.18 -17.14
CA ALA A 216 -11.25 18.97 -15.78
C ALA A 216 -11.76 17.61 -15.28
N VAL A 217 -10.84 16.72 -14.87
CA VAL A 217 -11.16 15.35 -14.41
C VAL A 217 -10.21 14.95 -13.29
N ILE A 218 -10.74 14.27 -12.26
CA ILE A 218 -9.91 13.52 -11.31
C ILE A 218 -9.74 12.11 -11.84
N PHE A 219 -8.50 11.73 -12.16
CA PHE A 219 -8.19 10.38 -12.60
C PHE A 219 -7.63 9.57 -11.43
N VAL A 220 -8.43 8.66 -10.88
CA VAL A 220 -8.06 7.83 -9.73
C VAL A 220 -7.45 6.52 -10.23
N ASP A 221 -6.17 6.30 -9.96
CA ASP A 221 -5.47 5.05 -10.26
C ASP A 221 -5.39 4.16 -9.01
N VAL A 222 -6.19 3.08 -9.04
CA VAL A 222 -6.15 1.96 -8.09
C VAL A 222 -5.90 0.64 -8.81
N ALA A 223 -5.32 0.70 -10.01
CA ALA A 223 -5.04 -0.46 -10.81
C ALA A 223 -3.80 -1.21 -10.29
N ARG A 224 -3.34 -2.20 -11.07
CA ARG A 224 -2.13 -2.95 -10.73
C ARG A 224 -0.90 -2.17 -11.13
N ARG A 225 0.24 -2.45 -10.50
CA ARG A 225 1.55 -1.91 -10.89
C ARG A 225 1.73 -1.91 -12.42
N ASN A 226 2.20 -0.79 -12.95
CA ASN A 226 2.47 -0.53 -14.38
C ASN A 226 1.25 -0.54 -15.31
N ALA A 227 0.03 -0.75 -14.81
CA ALA A 227 -1.17 -0.72 -15.65
C ALA A 227 -1.45 0.67 -16.24
N ILE A 228 -0.97 1.75 -15.60
CA ILE A 228 -1.14 3.13 -16.07
C ILE A 228 -0.35 3.39 -17.36
N LYS A 229 0.75 2.67 -17.62
CA LYS A 229 1.71 2.99 -18.69
C LYS A 229 1.07 3.10 -20.08
N PRO A 230 0.20 2.17 -20.53
CA PRO A 230 -0.47 2.29 -21.83
C PRO A 230 -1.50 3.43 -21.89
N VAL A 231 -1.92 3.97 -20.76
CA VAL A 231 -2.91 5.07 -20.66
C VAL A 231 -2.22 6.44 -20.68
N VAL A 232 -0.95 6.54 -20.23
CA VAL A 232 -0.18 7.78 -20.21
C VAL A 232 -0.25 8.55 -21.54
N PRO A 233 -0.15 7.91 -22.72
CA PRO A 233 -0.24 8.60 -24.01
C PRO A 233 -1.54 9.36 -24.27
N HIS A 234 -2.59 9.09 -23.49
CA HIS A 234 -3.92 9.68 -23.64
C HIS A 234 -4.24 10.74 -22.60
N LEU A 235 -3.35 11.00 -21.62
CA LEU A 235 -3.57 12.01 -20.59
C LEU A 235 -3.40 13.44 -21.13
N TRP A 236 -4.10 14.40 -20.49
CA TRP A 236 -4.16 15.82 -20.86
C TRP A 236 -3.99 16.75 -19.63
N PRO A 237 -3.59 18.02 -19.80
CA PRO A 237 -3.19 18.90 -18.69
C PRO A 237 -4.26 19.18 -17.63
N GLU A 238 -5.54 19.22 -18.01
CA GLU A 238 -6.66 19.53 -17.12
C GLU A 238 -6.99 18.38 -16.14
N LEU A 239 -6.34 17.23 -16.31
CA LEU A 239 -6.49 16.05 -15.45
C LEU A 239 -5.55 16.13 -14.23
N VAL A 240 -6.06 15.70 -13.08
CA VAL A 240 -5.24 15.41 -11.89
C VAL A 240 -5.23 13.92 -11.66
N LEU A 241 -4.05 13.31 -11.72
CA LEU A 241 -3.86 11.90 -11.43
C LEU A 241 -3.74 11.70 -9.92
N LEU A 242 -4.70 11.02 -9.33
CA LEU A 242 -4.67 10.57 -7.94
C LEU A 242 -4.28 9.08 -7.88
N ASN A 243 -3.01 8.80 -7.55
CA ASN A 243 -2.45 7.44 -7.54
C ASN A 243 -2.48 6.82 -6.13
N GLU A 244 -3.01 5.61 -6.00
CA GLU A 244 -2.90 4.75 -4.81
C GLU A 244 -2.12 3.45 -5.09
N THR A 245 -1.79 3.16 -6.34
CA THR A 245 -1.10 1.94 -6.75
C THR A 245 0.22 1.75 -5.99
N TYR A 246 0.40 0.55 -5.42
CA TYR A 246 1.66 0.10 -4.82
C TYR A 246 2.49 -0.76 -5.79
N PRO A 247 3.77 -0.44 -6.02
CA PRO A 247 4.44 0.80 -5.68
C PRO A 247 4.00 1.95 -6.60
N GLU A 248 4.36 3.18 -6.23
CA GLU A 248 4.12 4.36 -7.07
C GLU A 248 4.79 4.21 -8.45
N PRO A 249 4.27 4.89 -9.50
CA PRO A 249 4.84 4.84 -10.83
C PRO A 249 6.35 5.13 -10.84
N SER A 250 7.08 4.44 -11.73
CA SER A 250 8.51 4.67 -11.89
C SER A 250 8.81 6.10 -12.33
N GLY A 251 10.02 6.60 -12.06
CA GLY A 251 10.43 7.95 -12.46
C GLY A 251 10.31 8.22 -13.96
N ALA A 252 10.54 7.22 -14.81
CA ALA A 252 10.34 7.34 -16.27
C ALA A 252 8.86 7.57 -16.63
N VAL A 253 7.95 6.82 -15.99
CA VAL A 253 6.51 6.98 -16.19
C VAL A 253 6.03 8.34 -15.65
N LEU A 254 6.52 8.76 -14.48
CA LEU A 254 6.20 10.09 -13.95
C LEU A 254 6.68 11.21 -14.88
N ALA A 255 7.90 11.11 -15.43
CA ALA A 255 8.42 12.07 -16.39
C ALA A 255 7.54 12.18 -17.64
N GLU A 256 7.06 11.05 -18.17
CA GLU A 256 6.10 11.03 -19.29
C GLU A 256 4.76 11.68 -18.93
N ILE A 257 4.26 11.48 -17.71
CA ILE A 257 3.04 12.11 -17.20
C ILE A 257 3.22 13.63 -17.07
N HIS A 258 4.33 14.09 -16.48
CA HIS A 258 4.62 15.52 -16.33
C HIS A 258 4.86 16.23 -17.66
N ALA A 259 5.48 15.57 -18.63
CA ALA A 259 5.65 16.10 -19.98
C ALA A 259 4.30 16.43 -20.67
N ARG A 260 3.19 15.90 -20.14
CA ARG A 260 1.82 16.17 -20.59
C ARG A 260 1.09 17.25 -19.79
N GLY A 261 1.79 17.91 -18.86
CA GLY A 261 1.21 18.92 -17.98
C GLY A 261 0.28 18.35 -16.90
N VAL A 262 0.27 17.03 -16.70
CA VAL A 262 -0.60 16.36 -15.72
C VAL A 262 -0.01 16.52 -14.32
N ARG A 263 -0.84 16.95 -13.38
CA ARG A 263 -0.51 16.99 -11.95
C ARG A 263 -0.68 15.60 -11.35
N VAL A 264 0.29 15.14 -10.55
CA VAL A 264 0.25 13.84 -9.89
C VAL A 264 0.20 14.00 -8.38
N ARG A 265 -0.86 13.48 -7.77
CA ARG A 265 -1.04 13.37 -6.33
C ARG A 265 -0.99 11.89 -5.97
N HIS A 266 -0.19 11.53 -4.97
CA HIS A 266 -0.10 10.16 -4.49
C HIS A 266 -0.63 10.02 -3.08
N VAL A 267 -1.51 9.04 -2.86
CA VAL A 267 -1.99 8.64 -1.54
C VAL A 267 -0.90 7.81 -0.86
N ALA A 268 -0.10 8.46 -0.03
CA ALA A 268 0.96 7.81 0.74
C ALA A 268 0.41 6.91 1.85
N GLY A 269 -0.82 7.18 2.29
CA GLY A 269 -1.45 6.55 3.44
C GLY A 269 -2.42 7.49 4.15
N VAL A 270 -2.62 7.26 5.43
CA VAL A 270 -3.41 8.10 6.33
C VAL A 270 -2.52 8.85 7.32
N GLU A 271 -3.06 9.92 7.90
CA GLU A 271 -2.38 10.68 8.96
C GLU A 271 -2.00 9.78 10.13
N GLY A 272 -0.76 9.94 10.59
CA GLY A 272 -0.15 9.15 11.65
C GLY A 272 1.36 9.34 11.63
N THR A 273 2.06 8.62 12.50
CA THR A 273 3.52 8.66 12.54
C THR A 273 4.07 7.27 12.33
N MET A 274 5.12 7.14 11.51
CA MET A 274 5.89 5.90 11.38
C MET A 274 7.38 6.22 11.58
N LYS A 275 8.08 5.43 12.40
CA LYS A 275 9.48 5.67 12.76
C LYS A 275 10.31 4.39 12.68
N PRO A 276 11.35 4.34 11.83
CA PRO A 276 11.64 5.29 10.73
C PRO A 276 10.50 5.35 9.69
N ASN A 277 10.54 6.37 8.81
CA ASN A 277 9.59 6.49 7.70
C ASN A 277 9.76 5.34 6.69
N LEU A 278 8.67 4.98 6.01
CA LEU A 278 8.74 4.16 4.80
C LEU A 278 9.41 4.93 3.65
N PRO A 279 10.02 4.23 2.69
CA PRO A 279 10.68 4.84 1.55
C PRO A 279 9.70 5.41 0.51
N GLY A 280 10.23 6.23 -0.38
CA GLY A 280 9.55 6.68 -1.60
C GLY A 280 8.26 7.46 -1.32
N GLY A 281 7.24 7.19 -2.12
CA GLY A 281 5.91 7.83 -2.03
C GLY A 281 5.21 7.67 -0.67
N TYR A 282 5.63 6.70 0.16
CA TYR A 282 4.98 6.34 1.43
C TYR A 282 5.59 7.05 2.65
N SER A 283 6.61 7.90 2.45
CA SER A 283 7.30 8.57 3.55
C SER A 283 6.41 9.55 4.32
N GLY A 284 6.40 9.43 5.65
CA GLY A 284 5.67 10.31 6.56
C GLY A 284 4.16 10.03 6.65
N ALA A 285 3.72 8.83 6.29
CA ALA A 285 2.34 8.37 6.44
C ALA A 285 2.29 6.96 7.03
N VAL A 286 1.13 6.57 7.54
CA VAL A 286 0.82 5.16 7.84
C VAL A 286 0.09 4.58 6.63
N PRO A 287 0.58 3.49 6.00
CA PRO A 287 -0.09 2.90 4.84
C PRO A 287 -1.56 2.61 5.13
N CYS A 288 -2.45 2.80 4.15
CA CYS A 288 -3.88 2.56 4.30
C CYS A 288 -4.15 1.13 4.82
N CYS A 289 -3.44 0.15 4.28
CA CYS A 289 -3.55 -1.25 4.69
C CYS A 289 -3.04 -1.54 6.12
N ALA A 290 -2.31 -0.62 6.76
CA ALA A 290 -1.80 -0.75 8.12
C ALA A 290 -2.61 0.04 9.16
N ALA A 291 -3.57 0.85 8.74
CA ALA A 291 -4.33 1.73 9.61
C ALA A 291 -5.16 0.95 10.66
N HIS A 292 -5.30 1.52 11.87
CA HIS A 292 -6.00 0.91 13.01
C HIS A 292 -7.47 1.31 13.08
N LYS A 293 -7.72 2.62 13.06
CA LYS A 293 -9.05 3.20 13.22
C LYS A 293 -9.34 4.12 12.06
N ILE A 294 -10.38 3.73 11.33
CA ILE A 294 -10.92 4.50 10.23
C ILE A 294 -12.20 5.13 10.71
N THR A 295 -12.27 6.44 10.56
CA THR A 295 -13.38 7.29 10.95
C THR A 295 -13.63 8.28 9.82
N ASP A 296 -14.75 8.99 9.85
CA ASP A 296 -15.02 10.05 8.87
C ASP A 296 -14.00 11.21 8.95
N GLU A 297 -13.28 11.32 10.07
CA GLU A 297 -12.19 12.28 10.27
C GLU A 297 -10.83 11.80 9.73
N THR A 298 -10.74 10.56 9.24
CA THR A 298 -9.47 10.02 8.74
C THR A 298 -9.04 10.76 7.49
N ARG A 299 -7.91 11.47 7.59
CA ARG A 299 -7.33 12.23 6.48
C ARG A 299 -6.27 11.44 5.75
N ALA A 300 -6.33 11.47 4.42
CA ALA A 300 -5.26 10.97 3.58
C ALA A 300 -4.05 11.90 3.57
N VAL A 301 -2.85 11.33 3.54
CA VAL A 301 -1.61 12.06 3.32
C VAL A 301 -1.30 12.04 1.82
N LEU A 302 -1.42 13.21 1.19
CA LEU A 302 -1.09 13.38 -0.23
C LEU A 302 0.35 13.84 -0.42
N LYS A 303 1.02 13.26 -1.42
CA LYS A 303 2.33 13.69 -1.91
C LYS A 303 2.22 14.17 -3.35
N ASN A 304 3.09 15.11 -3.69
CA ASN A 304 3.29 15.49 -5.08
C ASN A 304 4.42 14.62 -5.60
N LEU A 305 4.13 13.84 -6.64
CA LEU A 305 5.14 13.07 -7.35
C LEU A 305 5.62 13.86 -8.56
#